data_AF-A0A4D9DKP2-F1
#
_entry.id   AF-A0A4D9DKP2-F1
#
_cell.length_a   1.000
_cell.length_b   1.000
_cell.length_c   1.000
_cell.angle_alpha   90.00
_cell.angle_beta   90.00
_cell.angle_gamma   90.00
#
_symmetry.space_group_name_H-M   'P 1'
#
loop_
_entity.id
_entity.type
_entity.pdbx_description
1 polymer ?
#
loop_
_entity_poly.entity_id
_entity_poly.type
_entity_poly.pdbx_seq_one_letter_code
_entity_poly.pdbx_strand_id
1 'polypeptide(L)'
;MLHTLSLLLILALKGLSTDEVPEVALEGVASQSSVYDKYGNPGNAIDGSASSDYLRGKCSHTDLDINPWWTLDLRARVQVFRVKITNRGDCCEERINGAEIRIGSSPERGGRTNPR
;
A
#
# COMPACT_ATOMS: atom_id res chain seq x y z
N MET A 1 -18.22 -18.83 55.62
CA MET A 1 -18.47 -17.49 55.03
C MET A 1 -18.00 -17.53 53.58
N LEU A 2 -18.93 -17.78 52.66
CA LEU A 2 -18.69 -17.58 51.23
C LEU A 2 -18.98 -16.10 50.92
N HIS A 3 -18.02 -15.40 50.32
CA HIS A 3 -18.30 -14.14 49.65
C HIS A 3 -18.64 -14.41 48.18
N THR A 4 -19.87 -14.08 47.83
CA THR A 4 -20.47 -14.08 46.50
C THR A 4 -20.24 -12.76 45.76
N LEU A 5 -20.17 -12.86 44.43
CA LEU A 5 -20.40 -11.84 43.39
C LEU A 5 -19.41 -10.67 43.25
N SER A 6 -18.73 -10.64 42.10
CA SER A 6 -19.06 -9.64 41.07
C SER A 6 -18.69 -10.17 39.69
N LEU A 7 -19.74 -10.62 39.01
CA LEU A 7 -19.82 -10.80 37.57
C LEU A 7 -19.53 -9.45 36.91
N LEU A 8 -18.26 -9.14 36.61
CA LEU A 8 -17.96 -8.05 35.68
C LEU A 8 -18.20 -8.59 34.27
N LEU A 9 -19.47 -8.51 33.90
CA LEU A 9 -19.97 -8.53 32.54
C LEU A 9 -19.25 -7.42 31.76
N ILE A 10 -18.03 -7.67 31.29
CA ILE A 10 -17.47 -6.92 30.16
C ILE A 10 -18.16 -7.48 28.91
N LEU A 11 -19.47 -7.26 28.82
CA LEU A 11 -20.06 -6.71 27.61
C LEU A 11 -19.59 -5.24 27.54
N ALA A 12 -18.28 -5.03 27.39
CA ALA A 12 -17.88 -3.99 26.46
C ALA A 12 -18.41 -4.50 25.15
N LEU A 13 -19.51 -3.89 24.71
CA LEU A 13 -20.08 -4.03 23.39
C LEU A 13 -18.95 -4.39 22.41
N LYS A 14 -18.99 -5.60 21.84
CA LYS A 14 -18.48 -5.77 20.47
C LYS A 14 -19.43 -4.96 19.59
N GLY A 15 -19.22 -3.65 19.64
CA GLY A 15 -20.00 -2.60 19.03
C GLY A 15 -19.13 -1.38 19.28
N LEU A 16 -18.27 -0.97 18.36
CA LEU A 16 -18.45 -0.96 16.91
C LEU A 16 -17.43 -1.87 16.24
N SER A 17 -17.87 -2.83 15.43
CA SER A 17 -17.13 -3.10 14.20
C SER A 17 -17.26 -1.81 13.39
N THR A 18 -16.30 -0.91 13.54
CA THR A 18 -16.05 0.02 12.45
C THR A 18 -15.79 -0.88 11.25
N ASP A 19 -16.52 -0.69 10.16
CA ASP A 19 -16.12 -1.17 8.83
C ASP A 19 -14.77 -0.52 8.48
N GLU A 20 -13.73 -0.84 9.23
CA GLU A 20 -12.39 -0.42 8.97
C GLU A 20 -11.92 -1.34 7.86
N VAL A 21 -12.08 -0.86 6.63
CA VAL A 21 -11.55 -1.52 5.45
C VAL A 21 -10.06 -1.76 5.73
N PRO A 22 -9.63 -3.02 5.89
CA PRO A 22 -8.28 -3.32 6.31
C PRO A 22 -7.29 -2.82 5.26
N GLU A 23 -6.15 -2.29 5.70
CA GLU A 23 -5.05 -1.94 4.81
C GLU A 23 -4.33 -3.21 4.38
N VAL A 24 -4.73 -3.74 3.22
CA VAL A 24 -4.22 -5.00 2.67
C VAL A 24 -2.88 -4.83 1.95
N ALA A 25 -2.42 -3.60 1.68
CA ALA A 25 -1.22 -3.38 0.90
C ALA A 25 0.07 -3.81 1.62
N LEU A 26 0.09 -3.72 2.96
CA LEU A 26 1.26 -4.05 3.79
C LEU A 26 1.70 -5.51 3.66
N GLU A 27 0.76 -6.39 3.34
CA GLU A 27 0.98 -7.83 3.19
C GLU A 27 1.21 -8.22 1.72
N GLY A 28 1.22 -7.27 0.79
CA GLY A 28 1.44 -7.53 -0.61
C GLY A 28 2.91 -7.75 -0.97
N VAL A 29 3.15 -8.14 -2.21
CA VAL A 29 4.49 -8.20 -2.81
C VAL A 29 4.59 -7.08 -3.83
N ALA A 30 5.40 -6.07 -3.50
CA ALA A 30 5.66 -4.95 -4.40
C ALA A 30 6.74 -5.32 -5.44
N SER A 31 6.58 -4.83 -6.66
CA SER A 31 7.55 -4.97 -7.75
C SER A 31 7.50 -3.73 -8.63
N GLN A 32 8.57 -3.48 -9.38
CA GLN A 32 8.65 -2.32 -10.28
C GLN A 32 9.52 -2.64 -11.49
N SER A 33 9.43 -1.80 -12.52
CA SER A 33 10.13 -2.00 -13.81
C SER A 33 11.65 -2.10 -13.69
N SER A 34 12.24 -1.33 -12.78
CA SER A 34 13.68 -1.27 -12.50
C SER A 34 13.90 -0.66 -11.11
N VAL A 35 15.09 -0.77 -10.54
CA VAL A 35 15.43 -0.16 -9.24
C VAL A 35 16.61 0.77 -9.45
N TYR A 36 16.41 2.08 -9.25
CA TYR A 36 17.43 3.10 -9.51
C TYR A 36 18.68 2.94 -8.62
N ASP A 37 18.46 2.79 -7.31
CA ASP A 37 19.52 2.59 -6.35
C ASP A 37 19.01 1.84 -5.10
N LYS A 38 19.87 1.70 -4.08
CA LYS A 38 19.57 1.01 -2.82
C LYS A 38 18.41 1.60 -1.99
N TYR A 39 18.07 2.87 -2.18
CA TYR A 39 16.96 3.56 -1.51
C TYR A 39 15.64 3.45 -2.29
N GLY A 40 15.67 3.00 -3.55
CA GLY A 40 14.51 2.94 -4.44
C GLY A 40 13.73 1.64 -4.43
N ASN A 41 13.83 0.81 -3.38
CA ASN A 41 13.17 -0.49 -3.31
C ASN A 41 11.63 -0.35 -3.45
N PRO A 42 10.96 -1.19 -4.27
CA PRO A 42 9.51 -1.14 -4.45
C PRO A 42 8.72 -1.33 -3.14
N GLY A 43 9.24 -2.11 -2.20
CA GLY A 43 8.63 -2.37 -0.90
C GLY A 43 8.51 -1.14 0.01
N ASN A 44 9.29 -0.09 -0.25
CA ASN A 44 9.21 1.16 0.51
C ASN A 44 7.83 1.82 0.38
N ALA A 45 7.11 1.58 -0.72
CA ALA A 45 5.76 2.13 -0.93
C ALA A 45 4.66 1.40 -0.14
N ILE A 46 4.97 0.27 0.50
CA ILE A 46 4.04 -0.53 1.32
C ILE A 46 4.59 -0.77 2.74
N ASP A 47 5.51 0.07 3.23
CA ASP A 47 6.16 -0.08 4.54
C ASP A 47 5.30 0.41 5.73
N GLY A 48 4.07 0.89 5.45
CA GLY A 48 3.16 1.46 6.45
C GLY A 48 3.44 2.92 6.82
N SER A 49 4.43 3.56 6.20
CA SER A 49 4.75 4.97 6.39
C SER A 49 4.25 5.83 5.24
N ALA A 50 3.75 7.03 5.56
CA ALA A 50 3.48 8.07 4.56
C ALA A 50 4.62 9.10 4.47
N SER A 51 5.82 8.74 4.92
CA SER A 51 6.99 9.62 4.77
C SER A 51 7.37 9.74 3.30
N SER A 52 7.69 10.95 2.86
CA SER A 52 7.90 11.27 1.45
C SER A 52 9.35 11.64 1.11
N ASP A 53 10.30 11.31 2.00
CA ASP A 53 11.73 11.58 1.81
C ASP A 53 12.44 10.37 1.19
N TYR A 54 12.76 10.48 -0.09
CA TYR A 54 13.44 9.42 -0.83
C TYR A 54 14.81 9.06 -0.25
N LEU A 55 15.61 10.04 0.18
CA LEU A 55 16.96 9.81 0.68
C LEU A 55 16.98 9.04 2.01
N ARG A 56 15.83 8.96 2.68
CA ARG A 56 15.61 8.12 3.86
C ARG A 56 15.04 6.73 3.53
N GLY A 57 15.01 6.35 2.25
CA GLY A 57 14.46 5.07 1.80
C GLY A 57 12.95 4.95 2.03
N LYS A 58 12.22 6.08 1.94
CA LYS A 58 10.77 6.12 2.17
C LYS A 58 9.92 6.15 0.91
N CYS A 59 10.55 6.08 -0.25
CA CYS A 59 9.85 6.00 -1.52
C CYS A 59 10.46 4.89 -2.39
N SER A 60 9.66 4.33 -3.30
CA SER A 60 10.16 3.53 -4.42
C SER A 60 10.76 4.44 -5.49
N HIS A 61 11.70 3.94 -6.30
CA HIS A 61 12.27 4.70 -7.41
C HIS A 61 12.79 3.79 -8.52
N THR A 62 12.25 3.98 -9.73
CA THR A 62 12.72 3.31 -10.95
C THR A 62 13.87 4.08 -11.60
N ASP A 63 14.61 3.44 -12.48
CA ASP A 63 15.44 4.16 -13.45
C ASP A 63 14.57 5.02 -14.40
N LEU A 64 15.24 5.69 -15.34
CA LEU A 64 14.61 6.41 -16.44
C LEU A 64 14.09 5.42 -17.51
N ASP A 65 13.01 4.72 -17.17
CA ASP A 65 12.38 3.73 -18.04
C ASP A 65 11.40 4.35 -19.04
N ILE A 66 11.20 3.67 -20.17
CA ILE A 66 10.09 3.95 -21.08
C ILE A 66 8.82 3.29 -20.52
N ASN A 67 7.87 4.10 -20.06
CA ASN A 67 6.65 3.67 -19.36
C ASN A 67 6.97 2.91 -18.05
N PRO A 68 7.55 3.57 -17.04
CA PRO A 68 7.85 2.96 -15.76
C PRO A 68 6.56 2.44 -15.11
N TRP A 69 6.68 1.39 -14.31
CA TRP A 69 5.56 0.84 -13.57
C TRP A 69 5.99 0.36 -12.19
N TRP A 70 5.04 0.41 -11.27
CA TRP A 70 5.10 -0.22 -9.96
C TRP A 70 3.80 -1.03 -9.79
N THR A 71 3.90 -2.23 -9.26
CA THR A 71 2.76 -3.13 -9.04
C THR A 71 2.79 -3.72 -7.65
N LEU A 72 1.59 -4.00 -7.14
CA LEU A 72 1.38 -4.70 -5.89
C LEU A 72 0.59 -5.98 -6.15
N ASP A 73 1.19 -7.13 -5.88
CA ASP A 73 0.46 -8.39 -5.81
C ASP A 73 -0.07 -8.59 -4.39
N LEU A 74 -1.40 -8.49 -4.23
CA LEU A 74 -2.07 -8.69 -2.95
C LEU A 74 -2.20 -10.16 -2.55
N ARG A 75 -1.76 -11.10 -3.40
CA ARG A 75 -1.76 -12.56 -3.19
C ARG A 75 -3.15 -13.19 -2.97
N ALA A 76 -4.19 -12.36 -3.01
CA ALA A 76 -5.58 -12.76 -2.88
C ALA A 76 -6.47 -11.83 -3.74
N ARG A 77 -7.61 -12.35 -4.17
CA ARG A 77 -8.63 -11.52 -4.81
C ARG A 77 -9.34 -10.73 -3.73
N VAL A 78 -9.18 -9.40 -3.77
CA VAL A 78 -9.85 -8.47 -2.85
C VAL A 78 -10.71 -7.48 -3.62
N GLN A 79 -11.70 -6.93 -2.93
CA GLN A 79 -12.42 -5.76 -3.42
C GLN A 79 -11.69 -4.51 -2.96
N VAL A 80 -11.24 -3.69 -3.90
CA VAL A 80 -10.52 -2.44 -3.61
C VAL A 80 -11.53 -1.31 -3.50
N PHE A 81 -11.64 -0.70 -2.31
CA PHE A 81 -12.55 0.42 -2.06
C PHE A 81 -11.84 1.79 -2.14
N ARG A 82 -10.57 1.83 -1.78
CA ARG A 82 -9.77 3.06 -1.73
C ARG A 82 -8.33 2.73 -2.07
N VAL A 83 -7.70 3.61 -2.85
CA VAL A 83 -6.26 3.62 -3.07
C VAL A 83 -5.75 4.96 -2.56
N LYS A 84 -4.70 4.94 -1.73
CA LYS A 84 -4.03 6.14 -1.23
C LYS A 84 -2.59 6.11 -1.71
N ILE A 85 -2.17 7.18 -2.39
CA ILE A 85 -0.80 7.33 -2.89
C ILE A 85 -0.18 8.53 -2.21
N THR A 86 1.05 8.36 -1.72
CA THR A 86 1.89 9.45 -1.21
C THR A 86 2.97 9.73 -2.24
N ASN A 87 3.01 10.94 -2.78
CA ASN A 87 4.07 11.34 -3.70
C ASN A 87 5.37 11.64 -2.95
N ARG A 88 6.50 11.58 -3.65
CA ARG A 88 7.78 12.08 -3.16
C ARG A 88 7.66 13.58 -2.83
N GLY A 89 8.27 14.01 -1.74
CA GLY A 89 8.13 15.37 -1.19
C GLY A 89 9.43 16.14 -1.03
N ASP A 90 10.59 15.48 -1.12
CA ASP A 90 11.90 16.15 -1.02
C ASP A 90 12.37 16.79 -2.35
N CYS A 91 11.86 16.33 -3.49
CA CYS A 91 11.99 16.97 -4.80
C CYS A 91 11.09 16.29 -5.84
N CYS A 92 11.09 16.87 -7.04
CA CYS A 92 10.79 16.14 -8.28
C CYS A 92 9.35 15.60 -8.31
N GLU A 93 8.44 16.28 -7.62
CA GLU A 93 7.05 15.91 -7.44
C GLU A 93 6.30 15.80 -8.77
N GLU A 94 6.77 16.50 -9.80
CA GLU A 94 6.19 16.52 -11.14
C GLU A 94 6.30 15.17 -11.86
N ARG A 95 7.21 14.29 -11.44
CA ARG A 95 7.45 12.99 -12.11
C ARG A 95 6.26 12.04 -12.04
N ILE A 96 5.35 12.22 -11.08
CA ILE A 96 4.13 11.42 -10.97
C ILE A 96 3.02 11.86 -11.92
N ASN A 97 3.18 13.03 -12.58
CA ASN A 97 2.13 13.59 -13.42
C ASN A 97 1.79 12.65 -14.58
N GLY A 98 0.50 12.35 -14.74
CA GLY A 98 0.02 11.41 -15.75
C GLY A 98 0.08 9.94 -15.33
N ALA A 99 0.44 9.62 -14.09
CA ALA A 99 0.34 8.26 -13.57
C ALA A 99 -1.11 7.73 -13.65
N GLU A 100 -1.24 6.46 -14.06
CA GLU A 100 -2.51 5.75 -14.16
C GLU A 100 -2.56 4.66 -13.09
N ILE A 101 -3.71 4.54 -12.41
CA ILE A 101 -3.97 3.43 -11.49
C ILE A 101 -4.79 2.39 -12.27
N ARG A 102 -4.32 1.15 -12.28
CA ARG A 102 -5.00 0.02 -12.94
C ARG A 102 -5.11 -1.14 -11.97
N ILE A 103 -6.32 -1.69 -11.85
CA ILE A 103 -6.63 -2.76 -10.89
C ILE A 103 -7.19 -3.94 -11.67
N GLY A 104 -6.62 -5.13 -11.45
CA GLY A 104 -7.11 -6.35 -12.06
C GLY A 104 -6.23 -7.55 -11.75
N SER A 105 -6.48 -8.66 -12.45
CA SER A 105 -5.81 -9.94 -12.20
C SER A 105 -4.68 -10.27 -13.18
N SER A 106 -4.40 -9.43 -14.18
CA SER A 106 -3.32 -9.68 -15.13
C SER A 106 -2.00 -9.07 -14.64
N PRO A 107 -0.93 -9.84 -14.48
CA PRO A 107 0.40 -9.30 -14.18
C PRO A 107 1.15 -8.82 -15.44
N GLU A 108 0.61 -9.06 -16.63
CA GLU A 108 1.30 -8.81 -17.89
C GLU A 108 1.76 -7.35 -18.03
N ARG A 109 3.02 -7.18 -18.46
CA ARG A 109 3.64 -5.86 -18.67
C ARG A 109 3.57 -4.95 -17.44
N GLY A 110 3.67 -5.51 -16.23
CA GLY A 110 3.54 -4.75 -14.99
C GLY A 110 2.11 -4.31 -14.71
N GLY A 111 1.13 -5.17 -15.04
CA GLY A 111 -0.29 -4.90 -14.81
C GLY A 111 -0.91 -3.82 -15.70
N ARG A 112 -0.19 -3.29 -16.69
CA ARG A 112 -0.66 -2.22 -17.58
C ARG A 112 -1.78 -2.65 -18.54
N THR A 113 -2.01 -3.95 -18.68
CA THR A 113 -3.12 -4.50 -19.48
C THR A 113 -4.44 -4.55 -18.71
N ASN A 114 -4.43 -4.30 -17.38
CA ASN A 114 -5.67 -4.19 -16.61
C ASN A 114 -6.49 -2.96 -17.02
N PRO A 115 -7.81 -2.97 -16.78
CA PRO A 115 -8.70 -1.85 -17.10
C PRO A 115 -8.23 -0.50 -16.50
N ARG A 116 -8.55 0.57 -17.23
CA ARG A 116 -8.42 1.96 -16.77
C ARG A 116 -9.60 2.33 -15.88
#